data_AF-A0AAW1UQ31-F1
#
_entry.id   AF-A0AAW1UQ31-F1
#
_cell.length_a   1.000
_cell.length_b   1.000
_cell.length_c   1.000
_cell.angle_alpha   90.00
_cell.angle_beta   90.00
_cell.angle_gamma   90.00
#
_symmetry.space_group_name_H-M   'P 1'
#
loop_
_entity.id
_entity.type
_entity.pdbx_description
1 polymer ?
#
loop_
_entity_poly.entity_id
_entity_poly.type
_entity_poly.pdbx_seq_one_letter_code
_entity_poly.pdbx_strand_id
1 'polypeptide(L)'
;MKNLASETRLLQQKLSSITSHPFVNFFLELCKSRDGLNLDDLAKKAGRLWKEMDISEKMPYYRLARKVKRIAKSKKGRDLARDQMKRKNARVSSRKMQPGKSEKMIERKRKTNFAKGTEPSNESKQDENESKSGNTTDCNSVERYCLDILRRRYSHSSTYESD
;
A
#
# COMPACT_ATOMS: atom_id res chain seq x y z
N MET A 1 35.51 -8.92 14.20
CA MET A 1 34.22 -9.47 14.65
C MET A 1 33.17 -8.38 14.57
N LYS A 2 32.17 -8.50 13.68
CA LYS A 2 31.13 -7.47 13.54
C LYS A 2 30.21 -7.54 14.76
N ASN A 3 30.00 -6.40 15.43
CA ASN A 3 29.18 -6.30 16.64
C ASN A 3 27.71 -6.65 16.34
N LEU A 4 27.29 -7.89 16.63
CA LEU A 4 25.87 -8.31 16.56
C LEU A 4 24.94 -7.40 17.39
N ALA A 5 25.48 -6.77 18.44
CA ALA A 5 24.74 -5.86 19.32
C ALA A 5 24.33 -4.55 18.64
N SER A 6 25.11 -4.03 17.68
CA SER A 6 24.75 -2.78 16.97
C SER A 6 23.69 -3.00 15.89
N GLU A 7 23.70 -4.15 15.23
CA GLU A 7 22.77 -4.47 14.15
C GLU A 7 21.35 -4.75 14.70
N THR A 8 21.27 -5.43 15.84
CA THR A 8 20.00 -5.68 16.55
C THR A 8 19.34 -4.40 17.05
N ARG A 9 20.11 -3.39 17.48
CA ARG A 9 19.57 -2.12 17.99
C ARG A 9 18.95 -1.24 16.89
N LEU A 10 19.56 -1.22 15.71
CA LEU A 10 19.07 -0.46 14.56
C LEU A 10 17.81 -1.11 13.95
N LEU A 11 17.72 -2.44 14.00
CA LEU A 11 16.47 -3.15 13.74
C LEU A 11 15.42 -2.73 14.76
N GLN A 12 15.70 -2.77 16.07
CA GLN A 12 14.73 -2.49 17.13
C GLN A 12 14.01 -1.13 17.00
N GLN A 13 14.71 -0.06 16.59
CA GLN A 13 14.09 1.25 16.31
C GLN A 13 13.17 1.24 15.07
N LYS A 14 13.51 0.44 14.05
CA LYS A 14 12.78 0.33 12.78
C LYS A 14 11.61 -0.67 12.81
N LEU A 15 11.62 -1.62 13.76
CA LEU A 15 10.54 -2.60 13.99
C LEU A 15 9.31 -2.02 14.72
N SER A 16 9.27 -0.70 14.97
CA SER A 16 8.14 0.01 15.56
C SER A 16 6.93 0.15 14.61
N SER A 17 7.12 -0.05 13.31
CA SER A 17 6.02 0.03 12.36
C SER A 17 5.22 -1.27 12.31
N ILE A 18 3.97 -1.21 12.79
CA ILE A 18 3.00 -2.29 12.58
C ILE A 18 2.79 -2.44 11.07
N THR A 19 2.92 -3.67 10.58
CA THR A 19 2.80 -4.00 9.16
C THR A 19 1.39 -4.50 8.83
N SER A 20 1.06 -4.51 7.54
CA SER A 20 -0.20 -5.08 7.06
C SER A 20 -0.19 -6.61 6.99
N HIS A 21 0.92 -7.27 7.36
CA HIS A 21 1.07 -8.71 7.28
C HIS A 21 1.07 -9.32 8.70
N PRO A 22 0.15 -10.25 9.02
CA PRO A 22 -0.01 -10.76 10.39
C PRO A 22 1.23 -11.52 10.87
N PHE A 23 1.77 -12.43 10.05
CA PHE A 23 3.00 -13.17 10.38
C PHE A 23 4.19 -12.25 10.68
N VAL A 24 4.36 -11.17 9.91
CA VAL A 24 5.46 -10.23 10.13
C VAL A 24 5.29 -9.57 11.50
N ASN A 25 4.07 -9.15 11.87
CA ASN A 25 3.83 -8.58 13.19
C ASN A 25 4.14 -9.55 14.35
N PHE A 26 3.85 -10.84 14.17
CA PHE A 26 4.25 -11.89 15.11
C PHE A 26 5.77 -12.06 15.17
N PHE A 27 6.43 -12.13 14.01
CA PHE A 27 7.88 -12.22 13.94
C PHE A 27 8.58 -11.02 14.61
N LEU A 28 8.02 -9.82 14.46
CA LEU A 28 8.51 -8.61 15.14
C LEU A 28 8.39 -8.72 16.66
N GLU A 29 7.34 -9.35 17.16
CA GLU A 29 7.16 -9.59 18.60
C GLU A 29 8.17 -10.62 19.12
N LEU A 30 8.39 -11.70 18.37
CA LEU A 30 9.41 -12.70 18.70
C LEU A 30 10.85 -12.12 18.64
N CYS A 31 11.09 -11.15 17.76
CA CYS A 31 12.36 -10.41 17.76
C CYS A 31 12.54 -9.55 19.02
N LYS A 32 11.45 -9.04 19.61
CA LYS A 32 11.49 -8.22 20.83
C LYS A 32 11.75 -9.05 22.08
N SER A 33 11.33 -10.31 22.11
CA SER A 33 11.60 -11.21 23.24
C SER A 33 13.08 -11.60 23.38
N ARG A 34 13.96 -11.14 22.47
CA ARG A 34 15.43 -11.24 22.53
C ARG A 34 15.93 -12.65 22.90
N ASP A 35 15.70 -13.60 22.01
CA ASP A 35 16.18 -14.97 22.18
C ASP A 35 17.71 -15.13 22.04
N GLY A 36 18.47 -14.07 21.72
CA GLY A 36 19.91 -14.17 21.44
C GLY A 36 20.26 -15.03 20.20
N LEU A 37 19.24 -15.58 19.54
CA LEU A 37 19.35 -16.39 18.35
C LEU A 37 19.75 -15.55 17.13
N ASN A 38 20.48 -16.19 16.21
CA ASN A 38 20.68 -15.66 14.88
C ASN A 38 19.35 -15.44 14.17
N LEU A 39 19.27 -14.41 13.32
CA LEU A 39 18.04 -14.02 12.63
C LEU A 39 17.45 -15.17 11.81
N ASP A 40 18.29 -15.97 11.17
CA ASP A 40 17.87 -17.12 10.37
C ASP A 40 17.20 -18.21 11.22
N ASP A 41 17.75 -18.50 12.40
CA ASP A 41 17.20 -19.50 13.30
C ASP A 41 15.92 -18.98 13.97
N LEU A 42 15.88 -17.68 14.27
CA LEU A 42 14.67 -17.02 14.75
C LEU A 42 13.56 -17.06 13.69
N ALA A 43 13.88 -16.86 12.41
CA ALA A 43 12.90 -16.93 11.32
C ALA A 43 12.35 -18.36 11.14
N LYS A 44 13.22 -19.37 11.19
CA LYS A 44 12.81 -20.79 11.15
C LYS A 44 11.93 -21.15 12.34
N LYS A 45 12.31 -20.71 13.56
CA LYS A 45 11.54 -20.92 14.79
C LYS A 45 10.17 -20.23 14.70
N ALA A 46 10.12 -18.98 14.26
CA ALA A 46 8.89 -18.25 14.05
C ALA A 46 7.97 -18.92 13.03
N GLY A 47 8.52 -19.45 11.93
CA GLY A 47 7.74 -20.18 10.93
C GLY A 47 7.09 -21.44 11.51
N ARG A 48 7.81 -22.20 12.34
CA ARG A 48 7.27 -23.38 13.04
C ARG A 48 6.19 -23.00 14.04
N LEU A 49 6.50 -22.09 14.96
CA LEU A 49 5.55 -21.60 15.97
C LEU A 49 4.29 -21.05 15.30
N TRP A 50 4.42 -20.26 14.24
CA TRP A 50 3.26 -19.75 13.53
C TRP A 50 2.42 -20.86 12.87
N LYS A 51 3.01 -21.96 12.42
CA LYS A 51 2.22 -23.08 11.87
C LYS A 51 1.47 -23.81 12.98
N GLU A 52 2.11 -24.00 14.13
CA GLU A 52 1.57 -24.70 15.31
C GLU A 52 0.52 -23.89 16.08
N MET A 53 0.62 -22.55 16.05
CA MET A 53 -0.31 -21.67 16.77
C MET A 53 -1.76 -21.84 16.30
N ASP A 54 -2.68 -21.80 17.26
CA ASP A 54 -4.11 -21.84 16.98
C ASP A 54 -4.59 -20.54 16.32
N ILE A 55 -5.76 -20.61 15.68
CA ILE A 55 -6.38 -19.43 15.07
C ILE A 55 -6.62 -18.34 16.12
N SER A 56 -7.06 -18.73 17.32
CA SER A 56 -7.28 -17.82 18.47
C SER A 56 -6.02 -17.02 18.83
N GLU A 57 -4.86 -17.67 18.82
CA GLU A 57 -3.57 -17.04 19.11
C GLU A 57 -3.08 -16.15 17.95
N LYS A 58 -3.44 -16.50 16.72
CA LYS A 58 -3.13 -15.69 15.53
C LYS A 58 -4.01 -14.45 15.41
N MET A 59 -5.22 -14.47 15.96
CA MET A 59 -6.22 -13.40 15.86
C MET A 59 -5.72 -11.98 16.22
N PRO A 60 -4.96 -11.74 17.31
CA PRO A 60 -4.41 -10.42 17.60
C PRO A 60 -3.60 -9.85 16.42
N TYR A 61 -2.76 -10.67 15.78
CA TYR A 61 -1.94 -10.25 14.64
C TYR A 61 -2.77 -9.93 13.40
N TYR A 62 -3.84 -10.69 13.15
CA TYR A 62 -4.81 -10.39 12.08
C TYR A 62 -5.53 -9.06 12.32
N ARG A 63 -5.93 -8.77 13.57
CA ARG A 63 -6.57 -7.50 13.93
C ARG A 63 -5.64 -6.32 13.69
N LEU A 64 -4.36 -6.44 14.08
CA LEU A 64 -3.33 -5.44 13.82
C LEU A 64 -3.14 -5.19 12.32
N ALA A 65 -2.95 -6.26 11.54
CA ALA A 65 -2.81 -6.19 10.08
C ALA A 65 -4.02 -5.50 9.42
N ARG A 66 -5.24 -5.81 9.88
CA ARG A 66 -6.48 -5.20 9.37
C ARG A 66 -6.54 -3.70 9.68
N LYS A 67 -6.13 -3.27 10.88
CA LYS A 67 -6.08 -1.85 11.28
C LYS A 67 -5.14 -1.07 10.35
N VAL A 68 -3.96 -1.59 10.06
CA VAL A 68 -3.00 -0.96 9.14
C VAL A 68 -3.57 -0.82 7.74
N LYS A 69 -4.21 -1.86 7.20
CA LYS A 69 -4.87 -1.80 5.88
C LYS A 69 -5.94 -0.72 5.81
N ARG A 70 -6.73 -0.53 6.87
CA ARG A 70 -7.74 0.54 6.95
C ARG A 70 -7.10 1.94 6.92
N ILE A 71 -6.04 2.14 7.70
CA ILE A 71 -5.30 3.41 7.73
C ILE A 71 -4.70 3.72 6.36
N ALA A 72 -4.08 2.72 5.71
CA ALA A 72 -3.48 2.88 4.39
C ALA A 72 -4.53 3.26 3.32
N LYS A 73 -5.71 2.62 3.34
CA LYS A 73 -6.83 2.98 2.45
C LYS A 73 -7.32 4.41 2.69
N SER A 74 -7.46 4.82 3.95
CA SER A 74 -7.86 6.19 4.31
C SER A 74 -6.86 7.25 3.85
N LYS A 75 -5.54 6.97 3.98
CA LYS A 75 -4.49 7.86 3.45
C LYS A 75 -4.58 8.00 1.93
N LYS A 76 -4.66 6.88 1.20
CA LYS A 76 -4.79 6.89 -0.26
C LYS A 76 -6.01 7.71 -0.72
N GLY A 77 -7.15 7.59 -0.04
CA GLY A 77 -8.33 8.40 -0.33
C GLY A 77 -8.10 9.90 -0.17
N ARG A 78 -7.43 10.31 0.91
CA ARG A 78 -7.08 11.72 1.15
C ARG A 78 -6.09 12.26 0.13
N ASP A 79 -5.10 11.47 -0.26
CA ASP A 79 -4.09 11.87 -1.24
C ASP A 79 -4.72 12.05 -2.63
N LEU A 80 -5.63 11.15 -3.02
CA LEU A 80 -6.40 11.27 -4.26
C LEU A 80 -7.32 12.51 -4.23
N ALA A 81 -8.00 12.77 -3.11
CA ALA A 81 -8.84 13.97 -2.97
C ALA A 81 -8.02 15.26 -3.06
N ARG A 82 -6.83 15.28 -2.44
CA ARG A 82 -5.88 16.39 -2.53
C ARG A 82 -5.40 16.61 -3.96
N ASP A 83 -5.06 15.55 -4.69
CA ASP A 83 -4.63 15.67 -6.09
C ASP A 83 -5.76 16.19 -6.98
N GLN A 84 -6.98 15.70 -6.79
CA GLN A 84 -8.15 16.22 -7.52
C GLN A 84 -8.40 17.71 -7.25
N MET A 85 -8.27 18.15 -6.00
CA MET A 85 -8.43 19.57 -5.65
C MET A 85 -7.33 20.43 -6.30
N LYS A 86 -6.08 19.95 -6.31
CA LYS A 86 -4.96 20.63 -6.98
C LYS A 86 -5.21 20.80 -8.47
N ARG A 87 -5.71 19.75 -9.15
CA ARG A 87 -6.07 19.81 -10.58
C ARG A 87 -7.21 20.77 -10.86
N LYS A 88 -8.25 20.80 -10.02
CA LYS A 88 -9.37 21.76 -10.14
C LYS A 88 -8.88 23.20 -10.00
N ASN A 89 -8.06 23.48 -8.98
CA ASN A 89 -7.51 24.82 -8.75
C ASN A 89 -6.59 25.27 -9.88
N ALA A 90 -5.75 24.37 -10.41
CA ALA A 90 -4.89 24.67 -11.56
C ALA A 90 -5.71 25.08 -12.79
N ARG A 91 -6.84 24.41 -13.06
CA ARG A 91 -7.75 24.78 -14.17
C ARG A 91 -8.37 26.16 -13.96
N VAL A 92 -8.82 26.49 -12.75
CA VAL A 92 -9.39 27.81 -12.44
C VAL A 92 -8.35 28.92 -12.61
N SER A 93 -7.13 28.70 -12.11
CA SER A 93 -6.02 29.65 -12.27
C SER A 93 -5.66 29.88 -13.75
N SER A 94 -5.56 28.80 -14.55
CA SER A 94 -5.27 28.92 -15.99
C SER A 94 -6.33 29.73 -16.76
N ARG A 95 -7.60 29.69 -16.32
CA ARG A 95 -8.70 30.42 -16.95
C ARG A 95 -8.65 31.92 -16.67
N LYS A 96 -8.07 32.33 -15.53
CA LYS A 96 -7.97 33.74 -15.11
C LYS A 96 -6.85 34.51 -15.84
N MET A 97 -5.95 33.82 -16.54
CA MET A 97 -4.79 34.42 -17.22
C MET A 97 -4.98 34.68 -18.72
N GLN A 98 -6.18 34.55 -19.28
CA GLN A 98 -6.47 34.92 -20.68
C GLN A 98 -7.47 36.09 -20.75
N PRO A 99 -7.09 37.32 -20.37
CA PRO A 99 -7.97 38.50 -20.44
C PRO A 99 -8.24 39.02 -21.87
N GLY A 100 -7.87 38.30 -22.95
CA GLY A 100 -7.91 38.85 -24.31
C GLY A 100 -8.59 38.02 -25.41
N LYS A 101 -9.25 36.88 -25.11
CA LYS A 101 -9.84 35.99 -26.15
C LYS A 101 -11.32 35.61 -25.95
N SER A 102 -11.96 36.05 -24.88
CA SER A 102 -13.37 35.69 -24.59
C SER A 102 -14.40 36.42 -25.44
N GLU A 103 -14.06 37.58 -26.02
CA GLU A 103 -15.02 38.37 -26.82
C GLU A 103 -15.39 37.70 -28.15
N LYS A 104 -14.44 37.05 -28.84
CA LYS A 104 -14.73 36.39 -30.12
C LYS A 104 -15.48 35.06 -30.00
N MET A 105 -15.59 34.48 -28.80
CA MET A 105 -16.22 33.17 -28.60
C MET A 105 -17.72 33.25 -28.24
N ILE A 106 -18.18 34.41 -27.74
CA ILE A 106 -19.60 34.63 -27.43
C ILE A 106 -20.43 34.78 -28.73
N GLU A 107 -19.84 35.35 -29.79
CA GLU A 107 -20.51 35.53 -31.09
C GLU A 107 -20.84 34.21 -31.80
N ARG A 108 -20.00 33.17 -31.64
CA ARG A 108 -20.19 31.88 -32.36
C ARG A 108 -21.28 30.98 -31.78
N LYS A 109 -21.68 31.14 -30.51
CA LYS A 109 -22.69 30.28 -29.88
C LYS A 109 -24.14 30.71 -30.12
N ARG A 110 -24.37 31.87 -30.73
CA ARG A 110 -25.72 32.32 -31.11
C ARG A 110 -26.23 31.72 -32.43
N LYS A 111 -25.38 31.07 -33.23
CA LYS A 111 -25.76 30.52 -34.55
C LYS A 111 -26.10 29.02 -34.60
N THR A 112 -25.95 28.25 -33.52
CA THR A 112 -26.06 26.78 -33.57
C THR A 112 -27.21 26.17 -32.75
N ASN A 113 -28.08 26.98 -32.13
CA ASN A 113 -29.16 26.47 -31.26
C ASN A 113 -30.53 26.33 -31.94
N PHE A 114 -30.63 26.34 -33.27
CA PHE A 114 -31.93 26.23 -33.96
C PHE A 114 -32.23 24.84 -34.57
N ALA A 115 -31.32 23.87 -34.48
CA ALA A 115 -31.56 22.56 -35.09
C ALA A 115 -30.95 21.43 -34.26
N LYS A 116 -31.71 20.92 -33.30
CA LYS A 116 -31.82 19.48 -32.98
C LYS A 116 -32.64 19.30 -31.70
N GLY A 117 -33.95 19.12 -31.88
CA GLY A 117 -34.72 18.26 -31.01
C GLY A 117 -34.27 16.82 -31.28
N THR A 118 -33.83 16.12 -30.25
CA THR A 118 -33.68 14.67 -30.27
C THR A 118 -33.92 14.18 -28.86
N GLU A 119 -34.95 13.37 -28.71
CA GLU A 119 -35.42 12.79 -27.47
C GLU A 119 -34.39 11.85 -26.83
N PRO A 120 -34.28 11.83 -25.49
CA PRO A 120 -33.60 10.75 -24.79
C PRO A 120 -34.60 9.64 -24.43
N SER A 121 -34.57 8.56 -25.20
CA SER A 121 -35.18 7.29 -24.87
C SER A 121 -34.42 6.57 -23.75
N ASN A 122 -35.21 6.14 -22.78
CA ASN A 122 -34.95 5.24 -21.68
C ASN A 122 -34.23 3.95 -22.11
N GLU A 123 -33.19 3.50 -21.39
CA GLU A 123 -32.90 2.07 -21.26
C GLU A 123 -32.04 1.75 -20.02
N SER A 124 -32.67 1.05 -19.10
CA SER A 124 -32.12 0.47 -17.89
C SER A 124 -31.22 -0.70 -18.22
N LYS A 125 -30.01 -0.74 -17.65
CA LYS A 125 -29.21 -1.97 -17.52
C LYS A 125 -28.86 -2.21 -16.06
N GLN A 126 -29.51 -3.22 -15.49
CA GLN A 126 -29.07 -3.94 -14.31
C GLN A 126 -28.01 -4.94 -14.78
N ASP A 127 -26.79 -4.85 -14.24
CA ASP A 127 -25.81 -5.91 -14.36
C ASP A 127 -25.36 -6.31 -12.96
N GLU A 128 -25.74 -7.53 -12.60
CA GLU A 128 -25.25 -8.28 -11.46
C GLU A 128 -23.74 -8.46 -11.59
N ASN A 129 -22.99 -8.15 -10.53
CA ASN A 129 -21.59 -8.55 -10.45
C ASN A 129 -21.38 -9.42 -9.22
N GLU A 130 -21.42 -10.69 -9.56
CA GLU A 130 -21.17 -11.89 -8.80
C GLU A 130 -19.80 -11.90 -8.11
N SER A 131 -19.78 -12.51 -6.94
CA SER A 131 -18.64 -12.61 -6.03
C SER A 131 -17.54 -13.51 -6.59
N LYS A 132 -16.34 -12.98 -6.87
CA LYS A 132 -15.12 -13.79 -6.99
C LYS A 132 -14.31 -13.75 -5.70
N SER A 133 -14.63 -14.69 -4.80
CA SER A 133 -13.75 -15.11 -3.73
C SER A 133 -12.80 -16.17 -4.27
N GLY A 134 -11.49 -15.89 -4.31
CA GLY A 134 -10.53 -16.87 -4.83
C GLY A 134 -9.10 -16.35 -4.89
N ASN A 135 -8.57 -15.84 -3.78
CA ASN A 135 -7.13 -15.66 -3.63
C ASN A 135 -6.64 -16.57 -2.49
N THR A 136 -6.56 -17.87 -2.77
CA THR A 136 -5.68 -18.77 -2.03
C THR A 136 -4.26 -18.30 -2.29
N THR A 137 -3.79 -17.40 -1.43
CA THR A 137 -2.40 -16.94 -1.45
C THR A 137 -1.58 -18.14 -1.01
N ASP A 138 -0.92 -18.79 -1.98
CA ASP A 138 0.04 -19.87 -1.74
C ASP A 138 0.98 -19.45 -0.61
N CYS A 139 0.99 -20.21 0.49
CA CYS A 139 1.79 -19.93 1.68
C CYS A 139 3.29 -19.80 1.35
N ASN A 140 3.75 -20.38 0.24
CA ASN A 140 5.13 -20.27 -0.23
C ASN A 140 5.48 -18.89 -0.83
N SER A 141 4.49 -18.12 -1.27
CA SER A 141 4.71 -16.76 -1.79
C SER A 141 5.14 -15.78 -0.70
N VAL A 142 4.72 -16.01 0.55
CA VAL A 142 5.02 -15.09 1.66
C VAL A 142 6.44 -15.28 2.18
N GLU A 143 6.90 -16.53 2.32
CA GLU A 143 8.31 -16.82 2.68
C GLU A 143 9.27 -16.25 1.63
N ARG A 144 8.97 -16.43 0.33
CA ARG A 144 9.77 -15.83 -0.74
C ARG A 144 9.76 -14.31 -0.70
N TYR A 145 8.61 -13.68 -0.47
CA TYR A 145 8.53 -12.21 -0.39
C TYR A 145 9.32 -11.63 0.79
N CYS A 146 9.28 -12.28 1.96
CA CYS A 146 10.06 -11.88 3.12
C CYS A 146 11.56 -12.02 2.86
N LEU A 147 12.00 -13.16 2.28
CA LEU A 147 13.39 -13.37 1.92
C LEU A 147 13.87 -12.40 0.82
N ASP A 148 13.01 -12.06 -0.15
CA ASP A 148 13.37 -11.15 -1.24
C ASP A 148 13.51 -9.70 -0.76
N ILE A 149 12.67 -9.26 0.20
CA ILE A 149 12.85 -7.96 0.88
C ILE A 149 14.18 -7.92 1.64
N LEU A 150 14.53 -9.00 2.34
CA LEU A 150 15.79 -9.09 3.09
C LEU A 150 16.98 -9.11 2.13
N ARG A 151 16.93 -9.90 1.05
CA ARG A 151 17.99 -10.01 0.05
C ARG A 151 18.27 -8.69 -0.67
N ARG A 152 17.23 -7.95 -1.08
CA ARG A 152 17.39 -6.62 -1.70
C ARG A 152 18.07 -5.61 -0.78
N ARG A 153 17.87 -5.73 0.54
CA ARG A 153 18.50 -4.82 1.50
C ARG A 153 19.95 -5.17 1.83
N TYR A 154 20.33 -6.45 1.74
CA TYR A 154 21.67 -6.90 2.10
C TYR A 154 22.63 -7.05 0.91
N SER A 155 22.14 -7.07 -0.33
CA SER A 155 22.98 -7.22 -1.53
C SER A 155 23.84 -5.98 -1.88
N HIS A 156 23.69 -4.85 -1.17
CA HIS A 156 24.46 -3.62 -1.45
C HIS A 156 25.64 -3.40 -0.49
N SER A 157 25.90 -4.31 0.46
CA SER A 157 26.94 -4.11 1.48
C SER A 157 28.23 -4.92 1.24
N SER A 158 28.44 -5.47 0.03
CA SER A 158 29.51 -6.43 -0.27
C SER A 158 30.58 -5.92 -1.25
N THR A 159 30.87 -4.62 -1.27
CA THR A 159 31.90 -4.05 -2.17
C THR A 159 33.14 -3.49 -1.48
N TYR A 160 33.35 -3.74 -0.19
CA TYR A 160 34.58 -3.29 0.48
C TYR A 160 35.14 -4.40 1.37
N GLU A 161 36.10 -5.15 0.84
CA GLU A 161 37.49 -5.18 1.35
C GLU A 161 38.31 -6.16 0.52
N SER A 162 39.17 -5.61 -0.34
CA SER A 162 40.35 -6.26 -0.88
C SER A 162 41.40 -5.17 -0.93
N ASP A 163 42.13 -5.04 0.18
CA ASP A 163 43.49 -4.50 0.25
C ASP A 163 44.23 -5.31 1.33
#